data_AF-A0A960N6T2-F1
#
_entry.id   AF-A0A960N6T2-F1
#
_cell.length_a   1.000
_cell.length_b   1.000
_cell.length_c   1.000
_cell.angle_alpha   90.00
_cell.angle_beta   90.00
_cell.angle_gamma   90.00
#
_symmetry.space_group_name_H-M   'P 1'
#
loop_
_entity.id
_entity.type
_entity.pdbx_description
1 polymer ?
#
loop_
_entity_poly.entity_id
_entity_poly.type
_entity_poly.pdbx_seq_one_letter_code
_entity_poly.pdbx_strand_id
1 'polypeptide(L)'
;MQRAFFSRQLTALWLGLGLMTWLGLDHAEAQLRPIPVRKSKADRAGSSLVKEDGAIYLEGLVKKEIKVRVTQAAPIYANLTGERWLGNLFPNQEVTLLALGEKAYRVRGQAKQGQVAGWIGKAMIEGLDPELEQNLGKLHERQLLVDDLIDQQQVALGMTVEEVIESLGDPDKRNTKVDKDGRNDTLEYIKYQKVPQTQTAYDQFGRPYQSVTYVLVETGKATISFEKGVVSAIEESEGLNLQAGAVKIVPPPIILF
;
A
#
# COMPACT_ATOMS: atom_id res chain seq x y z
N MET A 1 70.61 -27.86 -16.94
CA MET A 1 71.50 -28.41 -15.90
C MET A 1 72.47 -27.30 -15.49
N GLN A 2 72.60 -27.04 -14.18
CA GLN A 2 73.66 -26.25 -13.46
C GLN A 2 73.73 -24.73 -13.77
N ARG A 3 73.29 -23.80 -12.89
CA ARG A 3 73.77 -23.32 -11.56
C ARG A 3 75.18 -22.69 -11.52
N ALA A 4 75.24 -21.38 -11.25
CA ALA A 4 76.14 -20.65 -10.32
C ALA A 4 75.73 -19.16 -10.37
N PHE A 5 75.23 -18.45 -9.36
CA PHE A 5 75.64 -18.15 -7.97
C PHE A 5 76.98 -17.41 -7.84
N PHE A 6 76.95 -16.09 -7.61
CA PHE A 6 77.58 -15.33 -6.49
C PHE A 6 77.37 -13.81 -6.71
N SER A 7 76.66 -13.09 -5.80
CA SER A 7 77.19 -12.23 -4.71
C SER A 7 77.54 -10.80 -5.19
N ARG A 8 77.29 -9.68 -4.50
CA ARG A 8 77.08 -9.33 -3.08
C ARG A 8 76.60 -7.86 -3.02
N GLN A 9 75.73 -7.52 -2.07
CA GLN A 9 75.75 -6.37 -1.13
C GLN A 9 75.76 -4.92 -1.74
N LEU A 10 74.97 -3.92 -1.30
CA LEU A 10 74.79 -3.43 0.07
C LEU A 10 73.60 -2.42 0.12
N THR A 11 72.79 -2.56 1.18
CA THR A 11 72.15 -1.51 2.03
C THR A 11 71.60 -0.20 1.44
N ALA A 12 70.33 0.06 1.74
CA ALA A 12 69.93 1.24 2.52
C ALA A 12 68.58 1.00 3.22
N LEU A 13 68.60 1.10 4.55
CA LEU A 13 67.46 1.33 5.45
C LEU A 13 66.63 2.53 4.95
N TRP A 14 65.31 2.52 5.15
CA TRP A 14 64.59 3.59 5.85
C TRP A 14 63.20 3.10 6.29
N LEU A 15 62.84 3.46 7.53
CA LEU A 15 61.58 3.22 8.22
C LEU A 15 60.39 3.86 7.47
N GLY A 16 59.21 3.25 7.58
CA GLY A 16 57.95 3.89 7.19
C GLY A 16 56.72 3.11 7.64
N LEU A 17 56.31 3.33 8.88
CA LEU A 17 55.05 2.92 9.49
C LEU A 17 53.86 3.41 8.64
N GLY A 18 52.84 2.59 8.41
CA GLY A 18 51.62 3.04 7.74
C GLY A 18 50.54 1.97 7.62
N LEU A 19 49.78 1.77 8.70
CA LEU A 19 48.44 1.19 8.62
C LEU A 19 47.62 1.97 7.59
N MET A 20 46.99 1.28 6.64
CA MET A 20 45.80 1.81 5.99
C MET A 20 44.72 0.73 6.01
N THR A 21 44.01 0.74 7.12
CA THR A 21 42.74 0.04 7.31
C THR A 21 41.74 0.46 6.26
N TRP A 22 41.02 -0.56 5.79
CA TRP A 22 39.84 -0.50 4.96
C TRP A 22 38.89 0.63 5.36
N LEU A 23 38.54 1.49 4.41
CA LEU A 23 37.32 2.29 4.49
C LEU A 23 36.30 1.62 3.56
N GLY A 24 35.45 0.80 4.16
CA GLY A 24 34.19 0.41 3.53
C GLY A 24 33.39 1.68 3.26
N LEU A 25 32.94 1.83 2.02
CA LEU A 25 31.91 2.79 1.69
C LEU A 25 30.63 2.38 2.42
N ASP A 26 30.34 3.05 3.53
CA ASP A 26 28.99 3.06 4.10
C ASP A 26 28.07 3.73 3.08
N HIS A 27 27.22 2.92 2.47
CA HIS A 27 26.16 3.39 1.60
C HIS A 27 25.15 4.10 2.50
N ALA A 28 25.16 5.43 2.48
CA ALA A 28 24.15 6.23 3.16
C ALA A 28 22.81 6.00 2.45
N GLU A 29 22.04 5.03 2.94
CA GLU A 29 20.66 4.80 2.50
C GLU A 29 19.86 6.10 2.66
N ALA A 30 19.34 6.59 1.53
CA ALA A 30 18.37 7.66 1.52
C ALA A 30 17.12 7.19 2.27
N GLN A 31 16.94 7.66 3.51
CA GLN A 31 15.79 7.33 4.34
C GLN A 31 14.54 8.06 3.81
N LEU A 32 13.84 7.45 2.86
CA LEU A 32 12.37 7.52 2.93
C LEU A 32 12.00 6.91 4.28
N ARG A 33 11.13 7.56 5.05
CA ARG A 33 10.68 7.00 6.34
C ARG A 33 10.25 5.55 6.08
N PRO A 34 10.73 4.54 6.84
CA PRO A 34 10.27 3.18 6.64
C PRO A 34 8.76 3.17 6.87
N ILE A 35 8.02 3.08 5.77
CA ILE A 35 6.58 2.89 5.82
C ILE A 35 6.40 1.49 6.39
N PRO A 36 5.69 1.32 7.52
CA PRO A 36 5.45 -0.02 8.04
C PRO A 36 4.78 -0.85 6.95
N VAL A 37 5.37 -2.00 6.61
CA VAL A 37 4.77 -2.96 5.67
C VAL A 37 3.38 -3.29 6.16
N ARG A 38 2.39 -2.95 5.33
CA ARG A 38 1.03 -2.74 5.76
C ARG A 38 0.15 -3.66 4.92
N LYS A 39 -0.21 -4.85 5.46
CA LYS A 39 -1.22 -5.77 4.87
C LYS A 39 -2.42 -4.99 4.33
N SER A 40 -3.04 -5.34 3.20
CA SER A 40 -4.15 -4.57 2.62
C SER A 40 -5.24 -4.23 3.66
N LYS A 41 -5.93 -3.10 3.49
CA LYS A 41 -6.98 -2.62 4.43
C LYS A 41 -8.07 -3.67 4.69
N ALA A 42 -8.37 -4.52 3.71
CA ALA A 42 -9.29 -5.66 3.83
C ALA A 42 -8.81 -6.78 4.76
N ASP A 43 -7.50 -6.83 5.07
CA ASP A 43 -6.90 -7.76 6.04
C ASP A 43 -6.54 -7.09 7.37
N ARG A 44 -6.54 -5.74 7.45
CA ARG A 44 -6.24 -4.97 8.67
C ARG A 44 -7.42 -4.85 9.63
N ALA A 45 -8.65 -4.89 9.15
CA ALA A 45 -9.79 -5.15 10.02
C ALA A 45 -9.64 -6.61 10.45
N GLY A 46 -9.57 -6.90 11.75
CA GLY A 46 -9.39 -8.26 12.30
C GLY A 46 -10.57 -9.18 11.99
N SER A 47 -10.78 -9.47 10.71
CA SER A 47 -11.85 -10.30 10.20
C SER A 47 -11.60 -11.73 10.63
N SER A 48 -12.57 -12.30 11.34
CA SER A 48 -12.60 -13.73 11.62
C SER A 48 -13.18 -14.55 10.46
N LEU A 49 -13.50 -13.91 9.33
CA LEU A 49 -14.07 -14.58 8.18
C LEU A 49 -12.96 -15.28 7.38
N VAL A 50 -13.10 -16.59 7.24
CA VAL A 50 -12.28 -17.36 6.29
C VAL A 50 -12.68 -16.95 4.87
N LYS A 51 -11.71 -16.38 4.15
CA LYS A 51 -11.86 -15.97 2.75
C LYS A 51 -11.63 -17.18 1.83
N GLU A 52 -12.63 -17.53 1.04
CA GLU A 52 -12.59 -18.59 0.04
C GLU A 52 -12.25 -17.99 -1.33
N ASP A 53 -11.54 -18.74 -2.16
CA ASP A 53 -11.20 -18.33 -3.51
C ASP A 53 -12.45 -18.28 -4.42
N GLY A 54 -12.46 -17.38 -5.40
CA GLY A 54 -13.62 -17.15 -6.27
C GLY A 54 -14.78 -16.38 -5.63
N ALA A 55 -14.55 -15.73 -4.49
CA ALA A 55 -15.55 -14.93 -3.78
C ALA A 55 -15.04 -13.51 -3.45
N ILE A 56 -15.90 -12.52 -3.67
CA ILE A 56 -15.66 -11.12 -3.33
C ILE A 56 -16.26 -10.84 -1.96
N TYR A 57 -15.41 -10.66 -0.95
CA TYR A 57 -15.84 -10.35 0.40
C TYR A 57 -16.07 -8.84 0.56
N LEU A 58 -17.24 -8.47 1.06
CA LEU A 58 -17.66 -7.07 1.18
C LEU A 58 -17.02 -6.35 2.37
N GLU A 59 -16.45 -7.09 3.32
CA GLU A 59 -15.74 -6.53 4.45
C GLU A 59 -14.51 -5.75 3.97
N GLY A 60 -14.44 -4.47 4.36
CA GLY A 60 -13.39 -3.56 3.92
C GLY A 60 -13.61 -2.94 2.54
N LEU A 61 -14.42 -3.56 1.66
CA LEU A 61 -14.80 -2.98 0.36
C LEU A 61 -15.95 -1.97 0.47
N VAL A 62 -16.97 -2.29 1.27
CA VAL A 62 -18.16 -1.44 1.42
C VAL A 62 -18.22 -0.85 2.83
N LYS A 63 -18.50 0.45 2.95
CA LYS A 63 -18.60 1.14 4.25
C LYS A 63 -19.85 0.77 5.03
N LYS A 64 -20.94 0.46 4.33
CA LYS A 64 -22.26 0.17 4.90
C LYS A 64 -22.65 -1.27 4.60
N GLU A 65 -23.20 -1.95 5.60
CA GLU A 65 -23.74 -3.29 5.41
C GLU A 65 -24.90 -3.29 4.41
N ILE A 66 -24.84 -4.24 3.48
CA ILE A 66 -25.89 -4.46 2.48
C ILE A 66 -26.86 -5.49 3.06
N LYS A 67 -28.11 -5.09 3.21
CA LYS A 67 -29.17 -5.96 3.72
C LYS A 67 -30.00 -6.48 2.56
N VAL A 68 -30.26 -7.79 2.57
CA VAL A 68 -31.04 -8.49 1.55
C VAL A 68 -32.10 -9.34 2.20
N ARG A 69 -33.16 -9.70 1.46
CA ARG A 69 -34.26 -10.51 1.98
C ARG A 69 -34.16 -11.94 1.48
N VAL A 70 -34.36 -12.90 2.38
CA VAL A 70 -34.53 -14.31 2.01
C VAL A 70 -35.98 -14.54 1.58
N THR A 71 -36.20 -15.04 0.37
CA THR A 71 -37.56 -15.21 -0.19
C THR A 71 -38.29 -16.40 0.42
N GLN A 72 -37.59 -17.52 0.56
CA GLN A 72 -38.14 -18.78 1.07
C GLN A 72 -37.15 -19.47 2.00
N ALA A 73 -37.59 -20.49 2.74
CA ALA A 73 -36.71 -21.25 3.62
C ALA A 73 -35.53 -21.81 2.80
N ALA A 74 -34.32 -21.34 3.12
CA ALA A 74 -33.16 -21.56 2.27
C ALA A 74 -32.05 -22.28 3.02
N PRO A 75 -31.48 -23.37 2.45
CA PRO A 75 -30.36 -24.05 3.06
C PRO A 75 -29.12 -23.15 3.02
N ILE A 76 -28.39 -23.11 4.14
CA ILE A 76 -27.14 -22.37 4.27
C ILE A 76 -25.98 -23.34 4.46
N TYR A 77 -24.87 -23.10 3.77
CA TYR A 77 -23.69 -23.97 3.74
C TYR A 77 -22.44 -23.27 4.25
N ALA A 78 -21.48 -24.02 4.79
CA ALA A 78 -20.26 -23.44 5.34
C ALA A 78 -19.28 -22.97 4.26
N ASN A 79 -19.25 -23.67 3.14
CA ASN A 79 -18.34 -23.47 2.01
C ASN A 79 -19.10 -23.25 0.70
N LEU A 80 -18.42 -22.65 -0.27
CA LEU A 80 -18.99 -22.29 -1.57
C LEU A 80 -19.40 -23.53 -2.38
N THR A 81 -18.75 -24.68 -2.16
CA THR A 81 -19.06 -25.95 -2.82
C THR A 81 -20.37 -26.59 -2.31
N GLY A 82 -20.89 -26.16 -1.15
CA GLY A 82 -22.15 -26.66 -0.61
C GLY A 82 -22.05 -28.02 0.09
N GLU A 83 -20.85 -28.46 0.47
CA GLU A 83 -20.65 -29.79 1.09
C GLU A 83 -21.15 -29.86 2.53
N ARG A 84 -21.01 -28.77 3.29
CA ARG A 84 -21.34 -28.74 4.72
C ARG A 84 -22.56 -27.87 4.99
N TRP A 85 -23.70 -28.50 5.20
CA TRP A 85 -24.94 -27.84 5.62
C TRP A 85 -24.85 -27.30 7.05
N LEU A 86 -25.35 -26.08 7.28
CA LEU A 86 -25.33 -25.39 8.57
C LEU A 86 -26.73 -25.18 9.16
N GLY A 87 -27.79 -25.26 8.35
CA GLY A 87 -29.14 -24.93 8.77
C GLY A 87 -30.00 -24.45 7.62
N ASN A 88 -31.25 -24.08 7.95
CA ASN A 88 -32.11 -23.38 7.02
C ASN A 88 -32.44 -22.00 7.60
N LEU A 89 -32.24 -20.96 6.80
CA LEU A 89 -32.68 -19.60 7.13
C LEU A 89 -34.21 -19.51 7.08
N PHE A 90 -34.77 -18.63 7.91
CA PHE A 90 -36.21 -18.39 7.90
C PHE A 90 -36.64 -17.62 6.63
N PRO A 91 -37.82 -17.93 6.07
CA PRO A 91 -38.36 -17.17 4.95
C PRO A 91 -38.70 -15.74 5.38
N ASN A 92 -38.67 -14.79 4.44
CA ASN A 92 -38.95 -13.36 4.63
C ASN A 92 -38.07 -12.66 5.68
N GLN A 93 -36.92 -13.26 6.02
CA GLN A 93 -35.97 -12.66 6.94
C GLN A 93 -35.04 -11.69 6.21
N GLU A 94 -34.74 -10.56 6.86
CA GLU A 94 -33.64 -9.67 6.46
C GLU A 94 -32.30 -10.23 6.95
N VAL A 95 -31.34 -10.39 6.05
CA VAL A 95 -30.00 -10.92 6.32
C VAL A 95 -28.93 -9.97 5.80
N THR A 96 -27.77 -9.98 6.44
CA THR A 96 -26.63 -9.15 6.00
C THR A 96 -25.83 -9.91 4.96
N LEU A 97 -25.60 -9.28 3.81
CA LEU A 97 -24.71 -9.80 2.76
C LEU A 97 -23.25 -9.59 3.19
N LEU A 98 -22.47 -10.67 3.16
CA LEU A 98 -21.06 -10.68 3.54
C LEU A 98 -20.11 -10.86 2.35
N ALA A 99 -20.50 -11.67 1.37
CA ALA A 99 -19.68 -11.90 0.18
C ALA A 99 -20.53 -12.29 -1.03
N LEU A 100 -19.98 -12.05 -2.22
CA LEU A 100 -20.54 -12.43 -3.51
C LEU A 100 -19.69 -13.55 -4.12
N GLY A 101 -20.31 -14.66 -4.50
CA GLY A 101 -19.72 -15.66 -5.38
C GLY A 101 -20.45 -15.67 -6.73
N GLU A 102 -19.91 -16.41 -7.69
CA GLU A 102 -20.52 -16.55 -9.02
C GLU A 102 -21.94 -17.14 -8.94
N LYS A 103 -22.13 -18.18 -8.10
CA LYS A 103 -23.38 -18.97 -8.03
C LYS A 103 -24.14 -18.82 -6.71
N ALA A 104 -23.52 -18.24 -5.69
CA ALA A 104 -24.08 -18.13 -4.35
C ALA A 104 -23.62 -16.82 -3.69
N TYR A 105 -24.37 -16.38 -2.70
CA TYR A 105 -23.99 -15.29 -1.82
C TYR A 105 -23.67 -15.82 -0.43
N ARG A 106 -22.72 -15.18 0.26
CA ARG A 106 -22.49 -15.45 1.67
C ARG A 106 -23.28 -14.44 2.49
N VAL A 107 -24.11 -14.92 3.40
CA VAL A 107 -24.96 -14.07 4.24
C VAL A 107 -24.83 -14.43 5.72
N ARG A 108 -25.20 -13.48 6.59
CA ARG A 108 -25.38 -13.67 8.03
C ARG A 108 -26.85 -13.52 8.38
N GLY A 109 -27.43 -14.54 8.99
CA GLY A 109 -28.86 -14.60 9.33
C GLY A 109 -29.15 -15.46 10.54
N GLN A 110 -30.43 -15.70 10.81
CA GLN A 110 -30.90 -16.56 11.88
C GLN A 110 -31.45 -17.87 11.29
N ALA A 111 -31.04 -18.98 11.89
CA ALA A 111 -31.59 -20.30 11.63
C ALA A 111 -32.15 -20.89 12.93
N LYS A 112 -32.73 -22.08 12.86
CA LYS A 112 -33.26 -22.78 14.05
C LYS A 112 -32.19 -23.01 15.13
N GLN A 113 -30.94 -23.18 14.73
CA GLN A 113 -29.79 -23.41 15.63
C GLN A 113 -29.19 -22.12 16.19
N GLY A 114 -29.72 -20.95 15.81
CA GLY A 114 -29.20 -19.63 16.19
C GLY A 114 -28.64 -18.86 15.00
N GLN A 115 -27.76 -17.89 15.28
CA GLN A 115 -27.16 -17.06 14.24
C GLN A 115 -26.14 -17.86 13.44
N VAL A 116 -26.27 -17.83 12.12
CA VAL A 116 -25.41 -18.57 11.19
C VAL A 116 -24.88 -17.65 10.09
N ALA A 117 -23.67 -17.91 9.63
CA ALA A 117 -23.05 -17.24 8.50
C ALA A 117 -22.55 -18.29 7.49
N GLY A 118 -22.97 -18.16 6.23
CA GLY A 118 -22.67 -19.16 5.22
C GLY A 118 -23.27 -18.83 3.86
N TRP A 119 -23.08 -19.75 2.91
CA TRP A 119 -23.43 -19.64 1.52
C TRP A 119 -24.87 -20.08 1.24
N ILE A 120 -25.55 -19.31 0.41
CA ILE A 120 -26.94 -19.50 -0.03
C ILE A 120 -27.02 -19.22 -1.53
N GLY A 121 -27.82 -19.99 -2.26
CA GLY A 121 -28.00 -19.80 -3.71
C GLY A 121 -28.66 -18.44 -4.04
N LYS A 122 -28.22 -17.80 -5.13
CA LYS A 122 -28.69 -16.46 -5.54
C LYS A 122 -30.22 -16.36 -5.67
N ALA A 123 -30.85 -17.41 -6.21
CA ALA A 123 -32.30 -17.46 -6.43
C ALA A 123 -33.15 -17.39 -5.14
N MET A 124 -32.55 -17.60 -3.97
CA MET A 124 -33.23 -17.57 -2.67
C MET A 124 -33.21 -16.18 -2.03
N ILE A 125 -32.59 -15.20 -2.68
CA ILE A 125 -32.42 -13.83 -2.17
C ILE A 125 -33.10 -12.85 -3.11
N GLU A 126 -33.79 -11.88 -2.51
CA GLU A 126 -34.44 -10.76 -3.18
C GLU A 126 -33.90 -9.44 -2.61
N GLY A 127 -34.00 -8.38 -3.43
CA GLY A 127 -33.61 -7.02 -3.05
C GLY A 127 -32.16 -6.68 -3.36
N LEU A 128 -31.46 -7.53 -4.12
CA LEU A 128 -30.16 -7.19 -4.69
C LEU A 128 -30.33 -6.70 -6.13
N ASP A 129 -29.87 -5.49 -6.40
CA ASP A 129 -29.86 -4.92 -7.75
C ASP A 129 -28.80 -5.63 -8.61
N PRO A 130 -29.14 -6.15 -9.81
CA PRO A 130 -28.15 -6.71 -10.73
C PRO A 130 -27.01 -5.75 -11.08
N GLU A 131 -27.26 -4.44 -11.10
CA GLU A 131 -26.23 -3.44 -11.37
C GLU A 131 -25.21 -3.35 -10.22
N LEU A 132 -25.65 -3.58 -8.99
CA LEU A 132 -24.80 -3.57 -7.80
C LEU A 132 -23.76 -4.70 -7.84
N GLU A 133 -24.13 -5.90 -8.30
CA GLU A 133 -23.19 -7.00 -8.46
C GLU A 133 -22.08 -6.66 -9.46
N GLN A 134 -22.46 -6.08 -10.60
CA GLN A 134 -21.49 -5.67 -11.63
C GLN A 134 -20.55 -4.58 -11.10
N ASN A 135 -21.10 -3.60 -10.39
CA ASN A 135 -20.31 -2.51 -9.80
C ASN A 135 -19.38 -3.01 -8.70
N LEU A 136 -19.80 -4.00 -7.91
CA LEU A 136 -18.94 -4.66 -6.91
C LEU A 136 -17.80 -5.46 -7.57
N GLY A 137 -18.06 -6.13 -8.69
CA GLY A 137 -17.01 -6.78 -9.49
C GLY A 137 -15.97 -5.79 -9.98
N LYS A 138 -16.40 -4.70 -10.64
CA LYS A 138 -15.51 -3.63 -11.11
C LYS A 138 -14.74 -2.96 -9.97
N LEU A 139 -15.39 -2.76 -8.82
CA LEU A 139 -14.75 -2.19 -7.63
C LEU A 139 -13.67 -3.13 -7.09
N HIS A 140 -13.92 -4.44 -7.07
CA HIS A 140 -12.93 -5.42 -6.64
C HIS A 140 -11.72 -5.46 -7.59
N GLU A 141 -11.94 -5.49 -8.91
CA GLU A 141 -10.86 -5.41 -9.90
C GLU A 141 -10.01 -4.14 -9.72
N ARG A 142 -10.67 -2.99 -9.54
CA ARG A 142 -9.99 -1.73 -9.22
C ARG A 142 -9.17 -1.85 -7.93
N GLN A 143 -9.74 -2.44 -6.87
CA GLN A 143 -9.05 -2.58 -5.60
C GLN A 143 -7.77 -3.40 -5.74
N LEU A 144 -7.77 -4.49 -6.51
CA LEU A 144 -6.57 -5.29 -6.76
C LEU A 144 -5.46 -4.48 -7.44
N LEU A 145 -5.82 -3.64 -8.43
CA LEU A 145 -4.86 -2.75 -9.09
C LEU A 145 -4.28 -1.71 -8.13
N VAL A 146 -5.14 -1.12 -7.29
CA VAL A 146 -4.72 -0.13 -6.29
C VAL A 146 -3.84 -0.76 -5.22
N ASP A 147 -4.18 -1.96 -4.74
CA ASP A 147 -3.41 -2.68 -3.74
C ASP A 147 -2.00 -3.01 -4.26
N ASP A 148 -1.87 -3.45 -5.52
CA ASP A 148 -0.56 -3.68 -6.16
C ASP A 148 0.29 -2.39 -6.20
N LEU A 149 -0.32 -1.25 -6.51
CA LEU A 149 0.36 0.05 -6.52
C LEU A 149 0.79 0.48 -5.11
N ILE A 150 -0.06 0.28 -4.11
CA ILE A 150 0.25 0.58 -2.70
C ILE A 150 1.41 -0.29 -2.23
N ASP A 151 1.40 -1.58 -2.54
CA ASP A 151 2.48 -2.51 -2.17
C ASP A 151 3.82 -2.13 -2.82
N GLN A 152 3.76 -1.59 -4.04
CA GLN A 152 4.92 -1.09 -4.78
C GLN A 152 5.32 0.35 -4.41
N GLN A 153 4.59 1.03 -3.51
CA GLN A 153 4.77 2.45 -3.17
C GLN A 153 4.71 3.38 -4.39
N GLN A 154 3.79 3.08 -5.31
CA GLN A 154 3.59 3.80 -6.57
C GLN A 154 2.28 4.58 -6.58
N VAL A 155 2.20 5.52 -7.51
CA VAL A 155 0.99 6.31 -7.76
C VAL A 155 0.63 6.27 -9.23
N ALA A 156 -0.66 6.26 -9.50
CA ALA A 156 -1.23 6.23 -10.83
C ALA A 156 -2.35 7.26 -10.98
N LEU A 157 -2.67 7.62 -12.22
CA LEU A 157 -3.80 8.47 -12.53
C LEU A 157 -5.11 7.77 -12.12
N GLY A 158 -6.07 8.51 -11.58
CA GLY A 158 -7.35 7.96 -11.11
C GLY A 158 -7.32 7.33 -9.72
N MET A 159 -6.19 7.35 -9.00
CA MET A 159 -6.17 7.03 -7.57
C MET A 159 -6.87 8.13 -6.75
N THR A 160 -7.45 7.77 -5.60
CA THR A 160 -8.03 8.75 -4.67
C THR A 160 -6.97 9.33 -3.75
N VAL A 161 -7.30 10.44 -3.08
CA VAL A 161 -6.41 11.07 -2.09
C VAL A 161 -6.02 10.08 -0.99
N GLU A 162 -6.99 9.29 -0.49
CA GLU A 162 -6.76 8.31 0.56
C GLU A 162 -5.83 7.18 0.11
N GLU A 163 -5.98 6.70 -1.12
CA GLU A 163 -5.13 5.64 -1.69
C GLU A 163 -3.69 6.11 -1.89
N VAL A 164 -3.50 7.36 -2.34
CA VAL A 164 -2.16 7.95 -2.48
C VAL A 164 -1.48 8.08 -1.13
N ILE A 165 -2.19 8.56 -0.10
CA ILE A 165 -1.67 8.65 1.26
C ILE A 165 -1.40 7.24 1.83
N GLU A 166 -2.20 6.24 1.47
CA GLU A 166 -1.96 4.86 1.86
C GLU A 166 -0.70 4.27 1.21
N SER A 167 -0.43 4.63 -0.05
CA SER A 167 0.77 4.21 -0.81
C SER A 167 2.05 4.91 -0.33
N LEU A 168 2.04 6.25 -0.27
CA LEU A 168 3.25 7.06 -0.04
C LEU A 168 3.41 7.55 1.41
N GLY A 169 2.35 7.45 2.21
CA GLY A 169 2.27 8.07 3.53
C GLY A 169 1.82 9.53 3.50
N ASP A 170 1.99 10.19 4.65
CA ASP A 170 1.61 11.59 4.81
C ASP A 170 2.49 12.50 3.93
N PRO A 171 1.89 13.46 3.20
CA PRO A 171 2.64 14.40 2.37
C PRO A 171 3.40 15.42 3.23
N ASP A 172 4.50 15.95 2.70
CA ASP A 172 5.26 17.03 3.35
C ASP A 172 4.50 18.35 3.31
N LYS A 173 3.78 18.60 2.21
CA LYS A 173 2.90 19.76 2.07
C LYS A 173 1.57 19.37 1.42
N ARG A 174 0.50 19.98 1.90
CA ARG A 174 -0.85 19.85 1.36
C ARG A 174 -1.39 21.24 1.07
N ASN A 175 -1.87 21.43 -0.16
CA ASN A 175 -2.60 22.63 -0.57
C ASN A 175 -3.99 22.24 -1.06
N THR A 176 -4.99 23.03 -0.71
CA THR A 176 -6.37 22.86 -1.18
C THR A 176 -6.84 24.19 -1.73
N LYS A 177 -7.22 24.17 -3.01
CA LYS A 177 -7.81 25.30 -3.71
C LYS A 177 -9.27 24.98 -4.04
N VAL A 178 -10.16 25.93 -3.77
CA VAL A 178 -11.58 25.81 -4.12
C VAL A 178 -11.90 26.94 -5.10
N ASP A 179 -12.34 26.58 -6.29
CA ASP A 179 -12.75 27.50 -7.35
C ASP A 179 -14.15 27.15 -7.87
N LYS A 180 -14.56 27.78 -8.98
CA LYS A 180 -15.89 27.55 -9.58
C LYS A 180 -16.02 26.15 -10.19
N ASP A 181 -14.91 25.53 -10.56
CA ASP A 181 -14.85 24.23 -11.23
C ASP A 181 -14.78 23.07 -10.22
N GLY A 182 -14.39 23.38 -8.98
CA GLY A 182 -14.57 22.50 -7.83
C GLY A 182 -13.46 22.64 -6.79
N ARG A 183 -13.22 21.55 -6.07
CA ARG A 183 -12.10 21.43 -5.14
C ARG A 183 -10.93 20.73 -5.84
N ASN A 184 -9.79 21.42 -5.87
CA ASN A 184 -8.52 20.93 -6.39
C ASN A 184 -7.54 20.82 -5.22
N ASP A 185 -7.02 19.62 -4.99
CA ASP A 185 -6.02 19.36 -3.95
C ASP A 185 -4.66 19.14 -4.62
N THR A 186 -3.59 19.56 -3.96
CA THR A 186 -2.20 19.30 -4.39
C THR A 186 -1.42 18.78 -3.20
N LEU A 187 -0.78 17.62 -3.39
CA LEU A 187 0.11 17.01 -2.40
C LEU A 187 1.54 17.06 -2.89
N GLU A 188 2.45 17.50 -2.04
CA GLU A 188 3.89 17.49 -2.33
C GLU A 188 4.61 16.49 -1.42
N TYR A 189 5.44 15.66 -2.03
CA TYR A 189 6.34 14.71 -1.38
C TYR A 189 7.77 15.09 -1.71
N ILE A 190 8.62 15.24 -0.70
CA ILE A 190 9.99 15.73 -0.82
C ILE A 190 10.95 14.72 -0.21
N LYS A 191 11.90 14.26 -1.01
CA LYS A 191 12.95 13.34 -0.59
C LYS A 191 14.17 14.13 -0.15
N TYR A 192 14.53 14.00 1.12
CA TYR A 192 15.73 14.62 1.70
C TYR A 192 16.87 13.61 1.82
N GLN A 193 18.09 14.06 1.51
CA GLN A 193 19.34 13.35 1.83
C GLN A 193 20.07 14.08 2.95
N LYS A 194 20.60 13.33 3.91
CA LYS A 194 21.49 13.86 4.95
C LYS A 194 22.90 13.97 4.39
N VAL A 195 23.39 15.19 4.22
CA VAL A 195 24.74 15.45 3.74
C VAL A 195 25.61 15.90 4.94
N PRO A 196 26.74 15.23 5.20
CA PRO A 196 27.65 15.63 6.27
C PRO A 196 28.40 16.91 5.86
N GLN A 197 28.36 17.92 6.72
CA GLN A 197 29.18 19.11 6.62
C GLN A 197 30.16 19.13 7.80
N THR A 198 31.45 19.24 7.47
CA THR A 198 32.52 19.33 8.47
C THR A 198 32.83 20.79 8.70
N GLN A 199 32.74 21.23 9.94
CA GLN A 199 33.11 22.59 10.35
C GLN A 199 34.14 22.54 11.48
N THR A 200 35.07 23.48 11.45
CA THR A 200 36.03 23.66 12.54
C THR A 200 35.36 24.43 13.67
N ALA A 201 35.19 23.78 14.82
CA ALA A 201 34.71 24.37 16.05
C ALA A 201 35.87 24.50 17.05
N TYR A 202 35.69 25.32 18.08
CA TYR A 202 36.69 25.53 19.12
C TYR A 202 36.14 25.05 20.45
N ASP A 203 36.96 24.33 21.22
CA ASP A 203 36.61 23.93 22.58
C ASP A 203 36.70 25.12 23.56
N GLN A 204 36.31 24.91 24.81
CA GLN A 204 36.39 25.93 25.88
C GLN A 204 37.82 26.46 26.14
N PHE A 205 38.85 25.80 25.59
CA PHE A 205 40.26 26.18 25.71
C PHE A 205 40.82 26.74 24.40
N GLY A 206 39.99 27.00 23.39
CA GLY A 206 40.38 27.57 22.10
C GLY A 206 41.09 26.60 21.15
N ARG A 207 41.05 25.29 21.39
CA ARG A 207 41.65 24.29 20.49
C ARG A 207 40.68 23.93 19.38
N PRO A 208 41.12 23.92 18.10
CA PRO A 208 40.25 23.55 16.99
C PRO A 208 39.98 22.04 17.02
N TYR A 209 38.71 21.67 16.83
CA TYR A 209 38.29 20.29 16.56
C TYR A 209 37.31 20.27 15.39
N GLN A 210 37.24 19.14 14.70
CA GLN A 210 36.28 18.95 13.60
C GLN A 210 34.95 18.49 14.17
N SER A 211 33.89 19.24 13.88
CA SER A 211 32.51 18.87 14.19
C SER A 211 31.80 18.51 12.89
N VAL A 212 31.10 17.38 12.87
CA VAL A 212 30.28 16.93 11.73
C VAL A 212 28.83 17.22 12.04
N THR A 213 28.23 18.10 11.25
CA THR A 213 26.80 18.41 11.29
C THR A 213 26.14 17.83 10.05
N TYR A 214 24.99 17.17 10.21
CA TYR A 214 24.23 16.66 9.07
C TYR A 214 23.18 17.68 8.66
N VAL A 215 23.19 18.08 7.39
CA VAL A 215 22.20 18.99 6.80
C VAL A 215 21.28 18.18 5.88
N LEU A 216 19.98 18.42 5.99
CA LEU A 216 18.98 17.83 5.10
C LEU A 216 18.93 18.66 3.81
N VAL A 217 19.23 18.01 2.68
CA VAL A 217 19.19 18.63 1.35
C VAL A 217 18.13 17.93 0.52
N GLU A 218 17.32 18.70 -0.20
CA GLU A 218 16.30 18.16 -1.11
C GLU A 218 16.97 17.48 -2.30
N THR A 219 16.65 16.21 -2.51
CA THR A 219 17.21 15.35 -3.58
C THR A 219 16.16 14.88 -4.58
N GLY A 220 14.89 15.14 -4.31
CA GLY A 220 13.79 14.87 -5.22
C GLY A 220 12.47 15.39 -4.67
N LYS A 221 11.54 15.71 -5.57
CA LYS A 221 10.22 16.22 -5.27
C LYS A 221 9.21 15.57 -6.21
N ALA A 222 8.06 15.19 -5.68
CA ALA A 222 6.90 14.81 -6.46
C ALA A 222 5.71 15.68 -6.08
N THR A 223 5.00 16.17 -7.09
CA THR A 223 3.76 16.95 -6.93
C THR A 223 2.62 16.15 -7.54
N ILE A 224 1.63 15.83 -6.72
CA ILE A 224 0.45 15.08 -7.14
C ILE A 224 -0.74 16.03 -7.11
N SER A 225 -1.35 16.25 -8.26
CA SER A 225 -2.52 17.12 -8.42
C SER A 225 -3.79 16.28 -8.50
N PHE A 226 -4.83 16.75 -7.83
CA PHE A 226 -6.12 16.09 -7.74
C PHE A 226 -7.20 17.00 -8.31
N GLU A 227 -8.05 16.43 -9.16
CA GLU A 227 -9.28 17.05 -9.64
C GLU A 227 -10.45 16.15 -9.25
N LYS A 228 -11.52 16.71 -8.67
CA LYS A 228 -12.71 15.94 -8.24
C LYS A 228 -12.36 14.76 -7.31
N GLY A 229 -11.29 14.90 -6.52
CA GLY A 229 -10.85 13.89 -5.54
C GLY A 229 -10.05 12.72 -6.12
N VAL A 230 -9.68 12.77 -7.41
CA VAL A 230 -8.84 11.75 -8.05
C VAL A 230 -7.57 12.37 -8.63
N VAL A 231 -6.49 11.59 -8.70
CA VAL A 231 -5.21 12.02 -9.29
C VAL A 231 -5.42 12.36 -10.77
N SER A 232 -5.15 13.60 -11.12
CA SER A 232 -5.24 14.12 -12.50
C SER A 232 -3.86 14.33 -13.13
N ALA A 233 -2.85 14.68 -12.33
CA ALA A 233 -1.48 14.84 -12.81
C ALA A 233 -0.44 14.46 -11.74
N ILE A 234 0.69 13.97 -12.20
CA ILE A 234 1.85 13.59 -11.38
C ILE A 234 3.07 14.24 -12.02
N GLU A 235 3.75 15.11 -11.27
CA GLU A 235 5.00 15.73 -11.67
C GLU A 235 6.12 15.21 -10.75
N GLU A 236 7.19 14.68 -11.34
CA GLU A 236 8.32 14.12 -10.61
C GLU A 236 9.60 14.85 -11.02
N SER A 237 10.40 15.26 -10.04
CA SER A 237 11.76 15.74 -10.26
C SER A 237 12.76 14.58 -10.10
N GLU A 238 13.99 14.78 -10.57
CA GLU A 238 15.08 13.83 -10.39
C GLU A 238 15.16 13.32 -8.93
N GLY A 239 15.40 12.01 -8.74
CA GLY A 239 15.58 11.38 -7.42
C GLY A 239 14.35 10.67 -6.82
N LEU A 240 13.16 10.85 -7.43
CA LEU A 240 11.94 10.07 -7.15
C LEU A 240 11.47 9.35 -8.44
N ASN A 241 10.89 8.16 -8.28
CA ASN A 241 10.31 7.38 -9.37
C ASN A 241 9.05 6.69 -8.85
N LEU A 242 7.92 7.39 -8.92
CA LEU A 242 6.64 6.92 -8.37
C LEU A 242 5.81 6.14 -9.41
N GLN A 243 6.24 6.14 -10.67
CA GLN A 243 5.53 5.50 -11.80
C GLN A 243 6.29 4.33 -12.46
N ALA A 244 7.44 3.93 -11.92
CA ALA A 244 8.33 2.91 -12.53
C ALA A 244 8.62 3.15 -14.03
N GLY A 245 8.57 4.41 -14.49
CA GLY A 245 8.85 4.81 -15.86
C GLY A 245 7.71 4.65 -16.88
N ALA A 246 6.50 4.23 -16.48
CA ALA A 246 5.34 4.14 -17.38
C ALA A 246 4.06 4.73 -16.75
N VAL A 247 3.26 5.43 -17.56
CA VAL A 247 1.99 6.00 -17.10
C VAL A 247 1.01 4.86 -16.80
N LYS A 248 0.71 4.65 -15.53
CA LYS A 248 -0.34 3.74 -15.06
C LYS A 248 -1.64 4.53 -14.86
N ILE A 249 -2.75 3.97 -15.34
CA ILE A 249 -4.09 4.56 -15.22
C ILE A 249 -4.97 3.54 -14.53
N VAL A 250 -5.61 3.96 -13.44
CA VAL A 250 -6.58 3.17 -12.71
C VAL A 250 -7.99 3.67 -13.04
N PRO A 251 -8.98 2.78 -13.26
CA PRO A 251 -10.37 3.19 -13.46
C PRO A 251 -10.86 4.11 -12.33
N PRO A 252 -11.72 5.11 -12.57
CA PRO A 252 -12.17 6.02 -11.53
C PRO A 252 -12.90 5.29 -10.37
N PRO A 253 -12.95 5.88 -9.17
CA PRO A 253 -13.59 5.28 -8.02
C PRO A 253 -15.10 5.09 -8.27
N ILE A 254 -15.59 3.91 -7.92
CA ILE A 254 -17.01 3.56 -7.99
C ILE A 254 -17.63 3.86 -6.63
N ILE A 255 -18.57 4.79 -6.60
CA ILE A 255 -19.28 5.16 -5.37
C ILE A 255 -20.48 4.22 -5.21
N LEU A 256 -20.43 3.39 -4.17
CA LEU A 256 -21.54 2.55 -3.75
C LEU A 256 -22.23 3.21 -2.54
N PHE A 257 -23.38 3.84 -2.80
CA PHE A 257 -24.30 4.48 -1.84
C PHE A 257 -23.80 5.67 -1.01
#